data_AF-A0A7S2LTD2-F1
#
_entry.id   AF-A0A7S2LTD2-F1
#
_cell.length_a   1.000
_cell.length_b   1.000
_cell.length_c   1.000
_cell.angle_alpha   90.00
_cell.angle_beta   90.00
_cell.angle_gamma   90.00
#
_symmetry.space_group_name_H-M   'P 1'
#
loop_
_entity.id
_entity.type
_entity.pdbx_description
1 polymer ?
#
loop_
_entity_poly.entity_id
_entity_poly.type
_entity_poly.pdbx_seq_one_letter_code
_entity_poly.pdbx_strand_id
1 'polypeptide(L)'
;RELPDDVAMFLNNSIMELPDGVQSSLCILSCFGASANVSFIETLERALQKNIRDDLDVAVAKGLLDKIGVEYRFSHDRIQEATYNMMEDGTRRLFHFTYGLSLASLSIEEECDGILFIAV
;
A
#
# COMPACT_ATOMS: atom_id res chain seq x y z
N ARG A 1 18.86 5.05 5.49
CA ARG A 1 19.46 4.07 6.44
C ARG A 1 19.20 2.71 5.82
N GLU A 2 20.22 2.00 5.36
CA GLU A 2 20.04 0.65 4.81
C GLU A 2 19.53 -0.31 5.89
N LEU A 3 18.74 -1.30 5.47
CA LEU A 3 18.30 -2.41 6.30
C LEU A 3 19.50 -3.33 6.57
N PRO A 4 19.67 -3.89 7.76
CA PRO A 4 20.46 -5.09 7.93
C PRO A 4 19.90 -6.19 6.99
N ASP A 5 20.76 -6.78 6.17
CA ASP A 5 20.37 -7.70 5.08
C ASP A 5 19.53 -8.89 5.57
N ASP A 6 19.75 -9.35 6.81
CA ASP A 6 19.04 -10.46 7.44
C ASP A 6 17.56 -10.12 7.73
N VAL A 7 17.30 -8.92 8.26
CA VAL A 7 15.94 -8.45 8.55
C VAL A 7 15.17 -8.19 7.25
N ALA A 8 15.82 -7.60 6.24
CA ALA A 8 15.19 -7.36 4.95
C ALA A 8 14.79 -8.67 4.25
N MET A 9 15.69 -9.65 4.22
CA MET A 9 15.40 -10.97 3.65
C MET A 9 14.27 -11.68 4.39
N PHE A 10 14.26 -11.65 5.72
CA PHE A 10 13.21 -12.27 6.51
C PHE A 10 11.83 -11.66 6.24
N LEU A 11 11.75 -10.32 6.21
CA LEU A 11 10.50 -9.61 5.93
C LEU A 11 10.01 -9.87 4.50
N ASN A 12 10.90 -9.83 3.51
CA ASN A 12 10.55 -10.15 2.13
C ASN A 12 10.00 -11.57 2.00
N ASN A 13 10.66 -12.57 2.60
CA ASN A 13 10.18 -13.94 2.58
C ASN A 13 8.81 -14.08 3.26
N SER A 14 8.63 -13.41 4.40
CA SER A 14 7.35 -13.42 5.13
C SER A 14 6.20 -12.81 4.30
N ILE A 15 6.48 -11.76 3.53
CA ILE A 15 5.48 -11.13 2.64
C ILE A 15 5.21 -12.03 1.42
N MET A 16 6.24 -12.65 0.83
CA MET A 16 6.09 -13.56 -0.32
C MET A 16 5.28 -14.82 -0.02
N GLU A 17 5.13 -15.20 1.25
CA GLU A 17 4.28 -16.31 1.68
C GLU A 17 2.79 -15.95 1.77
N LEU A 18 2.43 -14.67 1.64
CA LEU A 18 1.05 -14.21 1.69
C LEU A 18 0.34 -14.45 0.35
N PRO A 19 -1.00 -14.50 0.32
CA PRO A 19 -1.74 -14.51 -0.95
C PRO A 19 -1.38 -13.32 -1.84
N ASP A 20 -1.38 -13.51 -3.16
CA ASP A 20 -1.01 -12.47 -4.14
C ASP A 20 -1.81 -11.17 -3.98
N GLY A 21 -3.09 -11.26 -3.60
CA GLY A 21 -3.92 -10.10 -3.26
C GLY A 21 -3.32 -9.29 -2.12
N VAL A 22 -3.02 -9.95 -1.00
CA VAL A 22 -2.42 -9.33 0.19
C VAL A 22 -1.07 -8.68 -0.13
N GLN A 23 -0.22 -9.37 -0.91
CA GLN A 23 1.04 -8.79 -1.39
C GLN A 23 0.81 -7.54 -2.23
N SER A 24 -0.11 -7.61 -3.20
CA SER A 24 -0.45 -6.46 -4.05
C SER A 24 -1.00 -5.28 -3.23
N SER A 25 -1.85 -5.55 -2.25
CA SER A 25 -2.48 -4.52 -1.41
C SER A 25 -1.48 -3.85 -0.47
N LEU A 26 -0.53 -4.61 0.08
CA LEU A 26 0.61 -4.05 0.82
C LEU A 26 1.48 -3.17 -0.09
N CYS A 27 1.78 -3.62 -1.31
CA CYS A 27 2.53 -2.81 -2.29
C CYS A 27 1.83 -1.49 -2.61
N ILE A 28 0.51 -1.53 -2.87
CA ILE A 28 -0.31 -0.34 -3.10
C ILE A 28 -0.18 0.62 -1.90
N LEU A 29 -0.42 0.13 -0.68
CA LEU A 29 -0.32 0.95 0.53
C LEU A 29 1.07 1.59 0.69
N SER A 30 2.14 0.82 0.43
CA SER A 30 3.51 1.30 0.55
C SER A 30 3.85 2.47 -0.38
N CYS A 31 3.14 2.60 -1.52
CA CYS A 31 3.26 3.75 -2.42
C CYS A 31 2.66 5.04 -1.85
N PHE A 32 1.76 4.95 -0.87
CA PHE A 32 1.07 6.11 -0.28
C PHE A 32 1.61 6.48 1.12
N GLY A 33 2.67 5.81 1.58
CA GLY A 33 3.37 6.12 2.82
C GLY A 33 3.24 5.05 3.90
N ALA A 34 3.52 5.44 5.15
CA ALA A 34 3.53 4.55 6.31
C ALA A 34 2.14 4.18 6.82
N SER A 35 1.12 4.98 6.48
CA SER A 35 -0.26 4.73 6.88
C SER A 35 -1.26 5.37 5.91
N ALA A 36 -2.49 4.85 5.93
CA ALA A 36 -3.60 5.35 5.14
C ALA A 36 -4.92 5.20 5.91
N ASN A 37 -5.77 6.22 5.82
CA ASN A 37 -7.10 6.13 6.40
C ASN A 37 -8.01 5.21 5.58
N VAL A 38 -9.00 4.64 6.26
CA VAL A 38 -9.95 3.66 5.74
C VAL A 38 -10.77 4.21 4.57
N SER A 39 -11.13 5.51 4.59
CA SER A 39 -11.82 6.18 3.47
C SER A 39 -10.95 6.31 2.22
N PHE A 40 -9.65 6.51 2.37
CA PHE A 40 -8.72 6.56 1.25
C PHE A 40 -8.53 5.17 0.64
N ILE A 41 -8.48 4.13 1.47
CA ILE A 41 -8.49 2.74 1.00
C ILE A 41 -9.76 2.47 0.17
N GLU A 42 -10.95 2.88 0.62
CA GLU A 42 -12.19 2.71 -0.18
C GLU A 42 -12.12 3.43 -1.52
N THR A 43 -11.52 4.62 -1.56
CA THR A 43 -11.29 5.35 -2.81
C THR A 43 -10.33 4.60 -3.74
N LEU A 44 -9.24 4.03 -3.20
CA LEU A 44 -8.31 3.19 -3.96
C LEU A 44 -8.98 1.92 -4.49
N GLU A 45 -9.83 1.26 -3.69
CA GLU A 45 -10.56 0.07 -4.12
C GLU A 45 -11.45 0.36 -5.32
N ARG A 46 -12.17 1.48 -5.29
CA ARG A 46 -13.01 1.94 -6.41
C ARG A 46 -12.16 2.32 -7.62
N ALA A 47 -11.08 3.06 -7.42
CA ALA A 47 -10.21 3.52 -8.50
C ALA A 47 -9.47 2.36 -9.20
N LEU A 48 -9.11 1.31 -8.45
CA LEU A 48 -8.31 0.18 -8.94
C LEU A 48 -9.12 -1.09 -9.18
N GLN A 49 -10.41 -1.11 -8.81
CA GLN A 49 -11.30 -2.26 -8.90
C GLN A 49 -10.69 -3.51 -8.21
N LYS A 50 -10.14 -3.31 -7.02
CA LYS A 50 -9.47 -4.33 -6.20
C LYS A 50 -10.07 -4.36 -4.79
N ASN A 51 -10.04 -5.54 -4.17
CA ASN A 51 -10.39 -5.69 -2.76
C ASN A 51 -9.14 -5.48 -1.91
N ILE A 52 -8.90 -4.24 -1.50
CA ILE A 52 -7.70 -3.84 -0.77
C ILE A 52 -7.95 -3.99 0.73
N ARG A 53 -9.14 -3.63 1.22
CA ARG A 53 -9.46 -3.64 2.64
C ARG A 53 -9.37 -5.05 3.22
N ASP A 54 -10.00 -6.04 2.59
CA ASP A 54 -10.01 -7.40 3.15
C ASP A 54 -8.59 -7.97 3.18
N ASP A 55 -7.81 -7.66 2.14
CA ASP A 55 -6.39 -8.00 2.07
C ASP A 55 -5.56 -7.33 3.18
N LEU A 56 -5.78 -6.04 3.46
CA LEU A 56 -5.10 -5.34 4.56
C LEU A 56 -5.54 -5.88 5.93
N ASP A 57 -6.79 -6.29 6.10
CA ASP A 57 -7.26 -6.95 7.34
C ASP A 57 -6.56 -8.31 7.55
N VAL A 58 -6.25 -9.06 6.48
CA VAL A 58 -5.39 -10.24 6.57
C VAL A 58 -3.97 -9.87 7.00
N ALA A 59 -3.40 -8.79 6.45
CA ALA A 59 -2.08 -8.31 6.86
C ALA A 59 -2.05 -7.83 8.34
N VAL A 60 -3.14 -7.26 8.84
CA VAL A 60 -3.32 -6.94 10.26
C VAL A 60 -3.30 -8.22 11.10
N ALA A 61 -4.03 -9.26 10.70
CA ALA A 61 -4.04 -10.54 11.41
C ALA A 61 -2.66 -11.24 11.43
N LYS A 62 -1.78 -10.90 10.48
CA LYS A 62 -0.38 -11.37 10.40
C LYS A 62 0.61 -10.48 11.16
N GLY A 63 0.16 -9.36 11.75
CA GLY A 63 1.01 -8.43 12.49
C GLY A 63 1.93 -7.59 11.60
N LEU A 64 1.60 -7.45 10.31
CA LEU A 64 2.35 -6.61 9.38
C LEU A 64 1.84 -5.15 9.40
N LEU A 65 0.55 -5.01 9.71
CA LEU A 65 -0.13 -3.73 9.86
C LEU A 65 -0.82 -3.67 11.22
N ASP A 66 -0.95 -2.45 11.73
CA ASP A 66 -1.84 -2.11 12.83
C ASP A 66 -3.08 -1.40 12.26
N LYS A 67 -4.25 -1.72 12.81
CA LYS A 67 -5.50 -0.99 12.55
C LYS A 67 -5.82 -0.08 13.73
N ILE A 68 -5.49 1.20 13.61
CA ILE A 68 -5.64 2.19 14.67
C ILE A 68 -6.86 3.06 14.37
N GLY A 69 -8.01 2.69 14.94
CA GLY A 69 -9.28 3.36 14.67
C GLY A 69 -9.69 3.20 13.21
N VAL A 70 -9.59 4.29 12.43
CA VAL A 70 -9.95 4.34 11.00
C VAL A 70 -8.72 4.43 10.10
N GLU A 71 -7.58 3.91 10.54
CA GLU A 71 -6.32 3.95 9.80
C GLU A 71 -5.64 2.58 9.79
N TYR A 72 -5.10 2.20 8.64
CA TYR A 72 -4.11 1.14 8.50
C TYR A 72 -2.72 1.75 8.55
N ARG A 73 -1.83 1.17 9.36
CA ARG A 73 -0.45 1.63 9.51
C ARG A 73 0.49 0.44 9.46
N PHE A 74 1.62 0.56 8.77
CA PHE A 74 2.68 -0.44 8.89
C PHE A 74 3.17 -0.51 10.34
N SER A 75 3.16 -1.71 10.93
CA SER A 75 3.59 -1.89 12.34
C SER A 75 5.06 -1.47 12.53
N HIS A 76 5.85 -1.49 11.47
CA HIS A 76 7.21 -0.94 11.41
C HIS A 76 7.56 -0.39 10.03
N ASP A 77 8.33 0.70 10.00
CA ASP A 77 8.92 1.28 8.78
C ASP A 77 9.66 0.23 7.93
N ARG A 78 10.29 -0.76 8.58
CA ARG A 78 11.02 -1.83 7.86
C ARG A 78 10.11 -2.72 7.02
N ILE A 79 8.85 -2.90 7.43
CA ILE A 79 7.86 -3.68 6.66
C ILE A 79 7.43 -2.87 5.43
N GLN A 80 7.20 -1.56 5.60
CA GLN A 80 6.92 -0.66 4.49
C GLN A 80 8.09 -0.65 3.49
N GLU A 81 9.32 -0.46 3.97
CA GLU A 81 10.53 -0.46 3.14
C GLU A 81 10.69 -1.79 2.39
N ALA A 82 10.52 -2.93 3.06
CA ALA A 82 10.59 -4.25 2.44
C ALA A 82 9.55 -4.38 1.31
N THR A 83 8.28 -4.09 1.63
CA THR A 83 7.17 -4.14 0.66
C THR A 83 7.40 -3.21 -0.53
N TYR A 84 7.81 -1.97 -0.27
CA TYR A 84 8.10 -1.00 -1.33
C TYR A 84 9.26 -1.46 -2.21
N ASN A 85 10.29 -2.03 -1.57
CA ASN A 85 11.50 -2.47 -2.26
C ASN A 85 11.33 -3.78 -3.04
N MET A 86 10.32 -4.60 -2.73
CA MET A 86 9.97 -5.80 -3.51
C MET A 86 9.57 -5.47 -4.95
N MET A 87 9.04 -4.27 -5.20
CA MET A 87 8.75 -3.80 -6.55
C MET A 87 10.05 -3.36 -7.23
N GLU A 88 10.30 -3.82 -8.47
CA GLU A 88 11.41 -3.28 -9.27
C GLU A 88 11.24 -1.77 -9.52
N ASP A 89 12.34 -1.02 -9.61
CA ASP A 89 12.30 0.45 -9.75
C ASP A 89 11.45 0.95 -10.93
N GLY A 90 11.46 0.23 -12.06
CA GLY A 90 10.62 0.53 -13.21
C GLY A 90 9.13 0.36 -12.91
N THR A 91 8.80 -0.71 -12.19
CA THR A 91 7.44 -1.04 -11.74
C THR A 91 6.92 -0.04 -10.72
N ARG A 92 7.77 0.41 -9.78
CA ARG A 92 7.39 1.45 -8.80
C ARG A 92 6.90 2.73 -9.48
N ARG A 93 7.67 3.24 -10.46
CA ARG A 93 7.28 4.44 -11.21
C ARG A 93 5.99 4.24 -11.99
N LEU A 94 5.82 3.07 -12.60
CA LEU A 94 4.60 2.73 -13.31
C LEU A 94 3.40 2.70 -12.36
N PHE A 95 3.53 2.08 -11.19
CA PHE A 95 2.45 2.01 -10.20
C PHE A 95 2.08 3.37 -9.64
N HIS A 96 3.05 4.21 -9.27
CA HIS A 96 2.80 5.59 -8.88
C HIS A 96 2.02 6.36 -9.95
N PHE A 97 2.44 6.25 -11.21
CA PHE A 97 1.74 6.88 -12.33
C PHE A 97 0.32 6.32 -12.51
N THR A 98 0.16 5.00 -12.53
CA THR A 98 -1.14 4.33 -12.72
C THR A 98 -2.11 4.66 -11.60
N TYR A 99 -1.68 4.56 -10.34
CA TYR A 99 -2.56 4.83 -9.21
C TYR A 99 -2.91 6.32 -9.13
N GLY A 100 -1.94 7.21 -9.35
CA GLY A 100 -2.20 8.64 -9.44
C GLY A 100 -3.19 8.99 -10.55
N LEU A 101 -3.08 8.37 -11.73
CA LEU A 101 -4.00 8.59 -12.85
C LEU A 101 -5.42 8.07 -12.55
N SER A 102 -5.54 6.87 -11.97
CA SER A 102 -6.84 6.32 -11.57
C SER A 102 -7.52 7.19 -10.52
N LEU A 103 -6.77 7.68 -9.53
CA LEU A 103 -7.26 8.59 -8.50
C LEU A 103 -7.68 9.95 -9.07
N ALA A 104 -6.89 10.52 -9.99
CA ALA A 104 -7.21 11.79 -10.63
C ALA A 104 -8.47 11.70 -11.52
N SER A 105 -8.65 10.57 -12.19
CA SER A 105 -9.86 10.32 -13.00
C SER A 105 -11.10 10.28 -12.10
N LEU A 106 -11.02 9.59 -10.96
CA LEU A 106 -12.10 9.52 -9.99
C LEU A 106 -12.38 10.88 -9.33
N SER A 107 -11.35 11.68 -9.03
CA SER A 107 -11.54 13.01 -8.42
C SER A 107 -12.26 13.99 -9.34
N ILE A 108 -12.08 13.87 -10.66
CA ILE A 108 -12.80 14.66 -11.67
C ILE A 108 -14.28 14.26 -11.70
N GLU A 109 -14.59 12.97 -11.56
CA GLU A 109 -15.97 12.46 -11.50
C GLU A 109 -16.69 12.86 -10.21
N GLU A 110 -15.96 12.97 -9.09
CA GLU A 110 -16.52 13.25 -7.75
C GLU A 110 -16.42 14.71 -7.30
N GLU A 111 -15.88 15.63 -8.13
CA GLU A 111 -15.71 17.06 -7.82
C GLU A 111 -14.93 17.31 -6.50
N CYS A 112 -13.93 16.45 -6.21
CA CYS A 112 -13.26 16.41 -4.90
C CYS A 112 -11.72 16.60 -5.02
N ASP A 113 -11.25 17.84 -4.78
CA ASP A 113 -9.84 18.24 -4.94
C ASP A 113 -8.87 17.62 -3.92
N GLY A 114 -9.37 17.01 -2.83
CA GLY A 114 -8.54 16.49 -1.73
C GLY A 114 -7.66 15.29 -2.09
N ILE A 115 -7.84 14.69 -3.26
CA ILE A 115 -7.20 13.44 -3.70
C ILE A 115 -5.86 13.70 -4.42
N LEU A 116 -5.60 14.94 -4.84
CA LEU A 116 -4.51 15.27 -5.78
C LEU A 116 -3.07 15.22 -5.23
N PHE A 117 -2.86 15.02 -3.92
CA PHE A 117 -1.52 15.16 -3.31
C PHE A 117 -0.89 13.87 -2.75
N ILE A 118 -1.41 12.68 -3.07
CA ILE A 118 -1.01 11.45 -2.35
C ILE A 118 -0.05 10.56 -3.17
N ALA A 119 0.09 10.75 -4.48
CA ALA A 119 0.97 9.94 -5.33
C ALA A 119 2.25 10.70 -5.73
N VAL A 120 3.23 10.82 -4.83
CA VAL A 120 4.60 11.30 -5.14
C VAL A 120 5.64 10.41 -4.47
#